data_AF-A0A433VCF1-F1
#
_entry.id   AF-A0A433VCF1-F1
#
_cell.length_a   1.000
_cell.length_b   1.000
_cell.length_c   1.000
_cell.angle_alpha   90.00
_cell.angle_beta   90.00
_cell.angle_gamma   90.00
#
_symmetry.space_group_name_H-M   'P 1'
#
loop_
_entity.id
_entity.type
_entity.pdbx_description
1 polymer ?
#
loop_
_entity_poly.entity_id
_entity_poly.type
_entity_poly.pdbx_seq_one_letter_code
_entity_poly.pdbx_strand_id
1 'polypeptide(L)'
;MLIIVDLPMPDDKIVRLVRYFHLSLGLFLLISVLFLNGCSNTNANGVKIRWSNTEKVPASLMRLAIADNTSLSSTARTSIQVSEVGLKDQDNRLYLFNYNDSRLCGRLGCLYTGYINKGKNKFTRVINLYLQPKKAPGENLISIKPNNFGSTSNIPCLDIQQLNDNRTLQKITYCDEGGYYQAVENSFLKLPTSTNTK
;
A
#
# COMPACT_ATOMS: atom_id res chain seq x y z
N MET A 1 57.22 51.94 -24.88
CA MET A 1 58.01 50.84 -24.30
C MET A 1 57.02 49.78 -23.87
N LEU A 2 56.90 48.68 -24.62
CA LEU A 2 55.98 47.58 -24.35
C LEU A 2 56.84 46.38 -23.92
N ILE A 3 56.70 45.96 -22.67
CA ILE A 3 57.38 44.78 -22.13
C ILE A 3 56.52 43.58 -22.50
N ILE A 4 56.98 42.76 -23.43
CA ILE A 4 56.41 41.44 -23.72
C ILE A 4 57.02 40.49 -22.71
N VAL A 5 56.19 39.98 -21.79
CA VAL A 5 56.59 38.95 -20.83
C VAL A 5 56.41 37.60 -21.52
N ASP A 6 57.51 37.00 -21.97
CA ASP A 6 57.53 35.62 -22.45
C ASP A 6 57.33 34.68 -21.26
N LEU A 7 56.16 34.03 -21.21
CA LEU A 7 55.87 32.99 -20.23
C LEU A 7 56.45 31.66 -20.72
N PRO A 8 57.15 30.90 -19.85
CA PRO A 8 57.74 29.62 -20.23
C PRO A 8 56.64 28.63 -20.62
N MET A 9 56.83 27.96 -21.76
CA MET A 9 55.93 26.90 -22.22
C MET A 9 55.89 25.77 -21.18
N PRO A 10 54.70 25.33 -20.74
CA PRO A 10 54.60 24.30 -19.72
C PRO A 10 55.07 22.94 -20.24
N ASP A 11 55.72 22.16 -19.37
CA ASP A 11 56.17 20.79 -19.65
C ASP A 11 55.00 19.93 -20.16
N ASP A 12 55.22 19.22 -21.27
CA ASP A 12 54.25 18.32 -21.91
C ASP A 12 53.61 17.33 -20.93
N LYS A 13 54.33 16.92 -19.88
CA LYS A 13 53.80 16.04 -18.82
C LYS A 13 52.68 16.71 -18.03
N ILE A 14 52.81 18.00 -17.75
CA ILE A 14 51.81 18.79 -17.02
C ILE A 14 50.57 18.97 -17.89
N VAL A 15 50.76 19.26 -19.18
CA VAL A 15 49.66 19.40 -20.14
C VAL A 15 48.85 18.11 -20.27
N ARG A 16 49.52 16.95 -20.34
CA ARG A 16 48.85 15.65 -20.36
C ARG A 16 48.11 15.36 -19.07
N LEU A 17 48.72 15.65 -17.91
CA LEU A 17 48.11 15.42 -16.60
C LEU A 17 46.82 16.24 -16.41
N VAL A 18 46.84 17.52 -16.81
CA VAL A 18 45.65 18.39 -16.78
C VAL A 18 44.55 17.86 -17.71
N ARG A 19 44.90 17.37 -18.91
CA ARG A 19 43.93 16.77 -19.84
C ARG A 19 43.28 15.50 -19.26
N TYR A 20 44.07 14.61 -18.66
CA TYR A 20 43.53 13.40 -18.02
C TYR A 20 42.65 13.73 -16.80
N PHE A 21 43.02 14.74 -16.02
CA PHE A 21 42.21 15.20 -14.90
C PHE A 21 40.85 15.73 -15.37
N HIS A 22 40.80 16.57 -16.41
CA HIS A 22 39.54 17.07 -16.95
C HIS A 22 38.66 15.96 -17.55
N LEU A 23 39.27 14.98 -18.24
CA LEU A 23 38.56 13.79 -18.75
C LEU A 23 37.96 12.96 -17.62
N SER A 24 38.73 12.72 -16.55
CA SER A 24 38.27 11.95 -15.38
C SER A 24 37.16 12.68 -14.63
N LEU A 25 37.29 14.00 -14.44
CA LEU A 25 36.28 14.83 -13.79
C LEU A 25 34.97 14.86 -14.59
N GLY A 26 35.06 15.02 -15.91
CA GLY A 26 33.90 14.98 -16.80
C GLY A 26 33.18 13.63 -16.74
N LEU A 27 33.93 12.52 -16.78
CA LEU A 27 33.38 11.17 -16.66
C LEU A 27 32.71 10.94 -15.30
N PHE A 28 33.34 11.39 -14.21
CA PHE A 28 32.80 11.25 -12.86
C PHE A 28 31.49 12.02 -12.67
N LEU A 29 31.41 13.24 -13.21
CA LEU A 29 30.17 14.04 -13.18
C LEU A 29 29.06 13.39 -14.01
N LEU A 30 29.38 12.85 -15.18
CA LEU A 30 28.43 12.13 -16.04
C LEU A 30 27.85 10.90 -15.32
N ILE A 31 28.73 10.13 -14.67
CA ILE A 31 28.34 8.97 -13.86
C ILE A 31 27.47 9.40 -12.67
N SER A 32 27.82 10.50 -11.99
CA SER A 32 27.06 11.03 -10.86
C SER A 32 25.62 11.41 -11.24
N VAL A 33 25.42 12.02 -12.42
CA VAL A 33 24.08 12.37 -12.93
C VAL A 33 23.25 11.12 -13.24
N LEU A 34 23.87 10.03 -13.70
CA LEU A 34 23.19 8.76 -13.97
C LEU A 34 22.69 8.09 -12.68
N PHE A 35 23.43 8.22 -11.57
CA PHE A 35 23.04 7.66 -10.27
C PHE A 35 22.08 8.55 -9.46
N LEU A 36 21.86 9.81 -9.86
CA LEU A 36 20.92 10.73 -9.19
C LEU A 36 19.46 10.57 -9.65
N ASN A 37 19.19 9.81 -10.72
CA ASN A 37 17.83 9.55 -11.22
C ASN A 37 17.16 8.29 -10.60
N GLY A 38 17.50 7.97 -9.35
CA GLY A 38 17.05 6.76 -8.66
C GLY A 38 15.85 6.91 -7.72
N CYS A 39 15.23 8.08 -7.61
CA CYS A 39 14.00 8.27 -6.81
C CYS A 39 12.78 8.41 -7.72
N SER A 40 12.54 7.42 -8.58
CA SER A 40 11.24 7.34 -9.25
C SER A 40 10.24 6.81 -8.22
N ASN A 41 9.35 7.71 -7.80
CA ASN A 41 8.21 7.48 -6.94
C ASN A 41 7.39 6.34 -7.57
N THR A 42 7.65 5.10 -7.15
CA THR A 42 6.79 3.99 -7.52
C THR A 42 5.47 4.32 -6.85
N ASN A 43 4.48 4.69 -7.67
CA ASN A 43 3.09 4.60 -7.29
C ASN A 43 2.83 3.12 -7.01
N ALA A 44 3.21 2.67 -5.81
CA ALA A 44 2.93 1.35 -5.27
C ALA A 44 1.43 1.33 -4.95
N ASN A 45 0.62 1.39 -6.00
CA ASN A 45 -0.79 1.13 -5.91
C ASN A 45 -0.88 -0.35 -5.55
N GLY A 46 -1.14 -0.62 -4.27
CA GLY A 46 -1.24 -1.98 -3.76
C GLY A 46 -2.23 -2.81 -4.57
N VAL A 47 -2.07 -4.13 -4.53
CA VAL A 47 -2.89 -5.04 -5.35
C VAL A 47 -4.35 -4.93 -4.89
N LYS A 48 -5.22 -4.56 -5.83
CA LYS A 48 -6.65 -4.37 -5.57
C LYS A 48 -7.32 -5.66 -5.10
N ILE A 49 -8.08 -5.56 -4.02
CA ILE A 49 -8.91 -6.66 -3.52
C ILE A 49 -10.09 -6.90 -4.44
N ARG A 50 -10.32 -8.18 -4.78
CA ARG A 50 -11.47 -8.62 -5.58
C ARG A 50 -12.56 -9.15 -4.66
N TRP A 51 -13.61 -8.35 -4.50
CA TRP A 51 -14.81 -8.73 -3.76
C TRP A 51 -15.66 -9.69 -4.59
N SER A 52 -16.23 -10.70 -3.93
CA SER A 52 -17.14 -11.66 -4.55
C SER A 52 -18.26 -12.03 -3.58
N ASN A 53 -19.30 -12.70 -4.09
CA ASN A 53 -20.37 -13.23 -3.27
C ASN A 53 -19.85 -14.34 -2.35
N THR A 54 -20.57 -14.57 -1.27
CA THR A 54 -20.11 -15.43 -0.18
C THR A 54 -20.24 -16.93 -0.42
N GLU A 55 -20.73 -17.32 -1.60
CA GLU A 55 -20.95 -18.71 -2.00
C GLU A 55 -19.66 -19.53 -2.03
N LYS A 56 -18.51 -18.88 -2.22
CA LYS A 56 -17.20 -19.54 -2.33
C LYS A 56 -16.50 -19.76 -0.99
N VAL A 57 -17.16 -19.42 0.12
CA VAL A 57 -16.58 -19.47 1.47
C VAL A 57 -17.15 -20.64 2.25
N PRO A 58 -16.36 -21.30 3.13
CA PRO A 58 -16.87 -22.34 4.02
C PRO A 58 -18.10 -21.86 4.82
N ALA A 59 -19.17 -22.66 4.82
CA ALA A 59 -20.42 -22.33 5.51
C ALA A 59 -20.23 -22.09 7.02
N SER A 60 -19.27 -22.81 7.63
CA SER A 60 -18.89 -22.62 9.04
C SER A 60 -18.32 -21.23 9.32
N LEU A 61 -17.46 -20.73 8.43
CA LEU A 61 -16.90 -19.38 8.51
C LEU A 61 -17.99 -18.33 8.31
N MET A 62 -18.87 -18.52 7.32
CA MET A 62 -19.98 -17.60 7.12
C MET A 62 -20.87 -17.49 8.37
N ARG A 63 -21.24 -18.63 8.97
CA ARG A 63 -22.04 -18.66 10.19
C ARG A 63 -21.35 -17.93 11.34
N LEU A 64 -20.04 -18.11 11.49
CA LEU A 64 -19.23 -17.41 12.48
C LEU A 64 -19.22 -15.90 12.22
N ALA A 65 -18.90 -15.47 10.99
CA ALA A 65 -18.80 -14.07 10.62
C ALA A 65 -20.12 -13.31 10.79
N ILE A 66 -21.26 -13.97 10.58
CA ILE A 66 -22.58 -13.40 10.87
C ILE A 66 -22.79 -13.31 12.37
N ALA A 67 -22.64 -14.42 13.11
CA ALA A 67 -22.92 -14.47 14.54
C ALA A 67 -22.07 -13.51 15.37
N ASP A 68 -20.81 -13.31 15.00
CA ASP A 68 -19.86 -12.44 15.71
C ASP A 68 -20.14 -10.95 15.53
N ASN A 69 -20.81 -10.56 14.45
CA ASN A 69 -20.82 -9.16 13.99
C ASN A 69 -22.21 -8.62 13.69
N THR A 70 -23.22 -9.46 13.48
CA THR A 70 -24.52 -9.04 12.98
C THR A 70 -25.67 -9.90 13.49
N SER A 71 -26.88 -9.36 13.52
CA SER A 71 -28.13 -10.10 13.77
C SER A 71 -28.98 -10.23 12.50
N LEU A 72 -28.34 -10.29 11.33
CA LEU A 72 -29.04 -10.19 10.05
C LEU A 72 -29.85 -11.44 9.69
N SER A 73 -31.02 -11.18 9.10
CA SER A 73 -31.85 -12.20 8.45
C SER A 73 -31.11 -12.82 7.26
N SER A 74 -31.57 -14.00 6.83
CA SER A 74 -30.97 -14.73 5.69
C SER A 74 -30.87 -13.87 4.42
N THR A 75 -31.91 -13.09 4.13
CA THR A 75 -31.99 -12.22 2.94
C THR A 75 -31.01 -11.04 3.01
N ALA A 76 -30.74 -10.50 4.20
CA ALA A 76 -29.80 -9.40 4.36
C ALA A 76 -28.33 -9.85 4.34
N ARG A 77 -28.05 -11.16 4.38
CA ARG A 77 -26.68 -11.70 4.26
C ARG A 77 -26.16 -11.66 2.82
N THR A 78 -27.04 -11.56 1.83
CA THR A 78 -26.66 -11.54 0.41
C THR A 78 -25.93 -10.25 0.02
N SER A 79 -26.01 -9.20 0.83
CA SER A 79 -25.26 -7.96 0.62
C SER A 79 -23.84 -7.99 1.17
N ILE A 80 -23.49 -9.01 1.97
CA ILE A 80 -22.12 -9.19 2.47
C ILE A 80 -21.26 -9.70 1.33
N GLN A 81 -20.15 -9.01 1.09
CA GLN A 81 -19.14 -9.45 0.13
C GLN A 81 -17.95 -10.03 0.86
N VAL A 82 -17.20 -10.89 0.18
CA VAL A 82 -16.01 -11.52 0.72
C VAL A 82 -14.87 -11.51 -0.29
N SER A 83 -13.65 -11.42 0.22
CA SER A 83 -12.44 -11.66 -0.55
C SER A 83 -11.54 -12.63 0.19
N GLU A 84 -10.96 -13.56 -0.55
CA GLU A 84 -9.91 -14.45 -0.07
C GLU A 84 -8.56 -13.85 -0.47
N VAL A 85 -7.71 -13.65 0.52
CA VAL A 85 -6.40 -13.00 0.41
C VAL A 85 -5.34 -13.93 0.99
N GLY A 86 -4.24 -14.13 0.26
CA GLY A 86 -3.15 -15.01 0.67
C GLY A 86 -2.55 -15.74 -0.53
N LEU A 87 -1.43 -16.43 -0.28
CA LEU A 87 -0.81 -17.28 -1.29
C LEU A 87 -1.68 -18.53 -1.51
N LYS A 88 -1.86 -18.92 -2.78
CA LYS A 88 -2.47 -20.20 -3.12
C LYS A 88 -1.64 -21.32 -2.47
N ASP A 89 -2.33 -22.33 -1.95
CA ASP A 89 -1.76 -23.56 -1.38
C ASP A 89 -1.19 -23.50 0.05
N GLN A 90 -1.50 -22.46 0.84
CA GLN A 90 -1.21 -22.45 2.28
C GLN A 90 -2.47 -22.48 3.16
N ASP A 91 -2.35 -23.10 4.34
CA ASP A 91 -3.42 -23.21 5.34
C ASP A 91 -3.81 -21.87 6.00
N ASN A 92 -3.02 -20.80 5.77
CA ASN A 92 -3.19 -19.48 6.37
C ASN A 92 -3.86 -18.49 5.41
N ARG A 93 -5.06 -18.81 4.93
CA ARG A 93 -5.85 -17.88 4.10
C ARG A 93 -6.55 -16.85 4.97
N LEU A 94 -6.48 -15.58 4.55
CA LEU A 94 -7.24 -14.49 5.12
C LEU A 94 -8.55 -14.31 4.35
N TYR A 95 -9.67 -14.37 5.04
CA TYR A 95 -11.00 -14.10 4.50
C TYR A 95 -11.47 -12.74 5.01
N LEU A 96 -11.57 -11.76 4.10
CA LEU A 96 -12.04 -10.42 4.40
C LEU A 96 -13.52 -10.30 4.06
N PHE A 97 -14.33 -9.92 5.04
CA PHE A 97 -15.75 -9.65 4.89
C PHE A 97 -15.98 -8.14 4.81
N ASN A 98 -16.76 -7.74 3.82
CA ASN A 98 -17.14 -6.38 3.53
C ASN A 98 -18.65 -6.22 3.76
N TYR A 99 -19.00 -5.45 4.78
CA TYR A 99 -20.38 -5.13 5.15
C TYR A 99 -20.80 -3.75 4.64
N ASN A 100 -20.16 -3.24 3.58
CA ASN A 100 -20.46 -1.96 2.94
C ASN A 100 -21.76 -2.03 2.13
N ASP A 101 -22.86 -2.14 2.86
CA ASP A 101 -24.23 -1.97 2.38
C ASP A 101 -24.86 -0.84 3.19
N SER A 102 -25.60 0.05 2.53
CA SER A 102 -26.19 1.23 3.16
C SER A 102 -27.12 0.91 4.33
N ARG A 103 -27.64 -0.31 4.41
CA ARG A 103 -28.49 -0.81 5.51
C ARG A 103 -27.68 -1.33 6.70
N LEU A 104 -26.38 -1.59 6.51
CA LEU A 104 -25.48 -2.20 7.50
C LEU A 104 -24.45 -1.22 8.05
N CYS A 105 -24.17 -0.13 7.33
CA CYS A 105 -23.23 0.88 7.77
C CYS A 105 -23.86 1.85 8.79
N GLY A 106 -23.07 2.23 9.79
CA GLY A 106 -23.47 3.20 10.81
C GLY A 106 -22.75 4.54 10.66
N ARG A 107 -22.91 5.41 11.66
CA ARG A 107 -22.25 6.73 11.70
C ARG A 107 -20.72 6.64 11.71
N LEU A 108 -20.15 5.57 12.25
CA LEU A 108 -18.71 5.33 12.31
C LEU A 108 -18.13 4.79 10.99
N GLY A 109 -18.98 4.52 10.00
CA GLY A 109 -18.61 3.89 8.73
C GLY A 109 -19.16 2.48 8.60
N CYS A 110 -18.58 1.73 7.70
CA CYS A 110 -18.95 0.35 7.41
C CYS A 110 -17.97 -0.61 8.08
N LEU A 111 -18.50 -1.73 8.57
CA LEU A 111 -17.69 -2.76 9.19
C LEU A 111 -16.94 -3.57 8.12
N TYR A 112 -15.69 -3.89 8.42
CA TYR A 112 -14.86 -4.84 7.70
C TYR A 112 -14.23 -5.78 8.72
N THR A 113 -14.42 -7.08 8.54
CA THR A 113 -13.83 -8.09 9.41
C THR A 113 -12.96 -9.05 8.62
N GLY A 114 -12.01 -9.67 9.30
CA GLY A 114 -11.08 -10.59 8.67
C GLY A 114 -10.88 -11.81 9.54
N TYR A 115 -10.87 -12.97 8.92
CA TYR A 115 -10.74 -14.26 9.57
C TYR A 115 -9.61 -15.07 8.95
N ILE A 116 -8.79 -15.69 9.77
CA ILE A 116 -7.75 -16.61 9.34
C ILE A 116 -8.19 -18.04 9.63
N ASN A 117 -7.96 -18.94 8.66
CA ASN A 117 -8.06 -20.38 8.91
C ASN A 117 -6.84 -20.85 9.70
N LYS A 118 -7.05 -21.50 10.86
CA LYS A 118 -6.01 -22.10 11.70
C LYS A 118 -5.92 -23.62 11.49
N GLY A 119 -6.45 -24.11 10.36
CA GLY A 119 -6.55 -25.53 10.02
C GLY A 119 -7.83 -26.18 10.55
N LYS A 120 -8.19 -27.34 9.97
CA LYS A 120 -9.37 -28.14 10.35
C LYS A 120 -10.68 -27.34 10.42
N ASN A 121 -10.87 -26.36 9.52
CA ASN A 121 -12.03 -25.46 9.48
C ASN A 121 -12.25 -24.64 10.76
N LYS A 122 -11.18 -24.37 11.52
CA LYS A 122 -11.21 -23.45 12.67
C LYS A 122 -10.80 -22.07 12.20
N PHE A 123 -11.67 -21.10 12.39
CA PHE A 123 -11.45 -19.72 11.98
C PHE A 123 -11.30 -18.82 13.20
N THR A 124 -10.40 -17.84 13.11
CA THR A 124 -10.17 -16.85 14.16
C THR A 124 -10.28 -15.46 13.55
N ARG A 125 -11.05 -14.58 14.20
CA ARG A 125 -11.16 -13.17 13.79
C ARG A 125 -9.88 -12.44 14.14
N VAL A 126 -9.27 -11.79 13.15
CA VAL A 126 -7.99 -11.07 13.27
C VAL A 126 -8.07 -9.61 12.82
N ILE A 127 -9.14 -9.24 12.10
CA ILE A 127 -9.44 -7.86 11.70
C ILE A 127 -10.86 -7.52 12.14
N ASN A 128 -11.01 -6.32 12.71
CA ASN A 128 -12.30 -5.73 13.06
C ASN A 128 -12.18 -4.20 12.93
N LEU A 129 -12.51 -3.66 11.75
CA LEU A 129 -12.28 -2.25 11.42
C LEU A 129 -13.57 -1.60 10.95
N TYR A 130 -13.81 -0.38 11.42
CA TYR A 130 -14.83 0.51 10.86
C TYR A 130 -14.15 1.49 9.92
N LEU A 131 -14.50 1.42 8.63
CA LEU A 131 -13.90 2.26 7.60
C LEU A 131 -14.96 3.13 6.93
N GLN A 132 -14.58 4.34 6.55
CA GLN A 132 -15.46 5.19 5.76
C GLN A 132 -15.43 4.71 4.29
N PRO A 133 -16.58 4.37 3.68
CA PRO A 133 -16.63 3.88 2.30
C PRO A 133 -16.33 4.97 1.26
N LYS A 134 -16.21 6.23 1.69
CA LYS A 134 -15.83 7.36 0.84
C LYS A 134 -14.35 7.22 0.45
N LYS A 135 -14.12 7.10 -0.85
CA LYS A 135 -12.78 6.97 -1.45
C LYS A 135 -12.48 8.15 -2.35
N ALA A 136 -11.20 8.51 -2.45
CA ALA A 136 -10.74 9.39 -3.51
C ALA A 136 -10.95 8.72 -4.89
N PRO A 137 -11.20 9.49 -5.96
CA PRO A 137 -11.24 8.94 -7.32
C PRO A 137 -9.95 8.18 -7.65
N GLY A 138 -10.08 6.98 -8.21
CA GLY A 138 -8.94 6.14 -8.63
C GLY A 138 -8.30 5.29 -7.52
N GLU A 139 -8.62 5.53 -6.24
CA GLU A 139 -8.03 4.78 -5.12
C GLU A 139 -8.91 3.60 -4.66
N ASN A 140 -8.26 2.58 -4.08
CA ASN A 140 -8.94 1.46 -3.44
C ASN A 140 -8.97 1.67 -1.92
N LEU A 141 -10.13 1.45 -1.29
CA LEU A 141 -10.27 1.58 0.17
C LEU A 141 -9.37 0.59 0.92
N ILE A 142 -9.28 -0.65 0.41
CA ILE A 142 -8.40 -1.69 0.94
C ILE A 142 -7.65 -2.32 -0.24
N SER A 143 -6.34 -2.41 -0.12
CA SER A 143 -5.42 -3.06 -1.05
C SER A 143 -4.45 -3.96 -0.29
N ILE A 144 -3.83 -4.89 -1.00
CA ILE A 144 -2.72 -5.69 -0.49
C ILE A 144 -1.41 -4.93 -0.72
N LYS A 145 -0.62 -4.72 0.34
CA LYS A 145 0.70 -4.09 0.23
C LYS A 145 1.63 -5.01 -0.58
N PRO A 146 2.23 -4.53 -1.69
CA PRO A 146 3.14 -5.35 -2.48
C PRO A 146 4.36 -5.76 -1.65
N ASN A 147 4.82 -7.01 -1.82
CA ASN A 147 6.06 -7.53 -1.26
C ASN A 147 6.21 -7.43 0.28
N ASN A 148 5.10 -7.26 1.02
CA ASN A 148 5.12 -7.18 2.47
C ASN A 148 4.17 -8.22 3.08
N PHE A 149 4.75 -9.30 3.59
CA PHE A 149 4.06 -10.33 4.36
C PHE A 149 4.35 -10.11 5.83
N GLY A 150 3.34 -10.26 6.68
CA GLY A 150 3.49 -10.16 8.13
C GLY A 150 4.55 -11.16 8.63
N SER A 151 5.32 -10.74 9.63
CA SER A 151 6.51 -11.44 10.12
C SER A 151 6.22 -12.86 10.64
N THR A 152 4.97 -13.17 10.97
CA THR A 152 4.59 -14.39 11.70
C THR A 152 3.70 -15.37 10.95
N SER A 153 2.96 -14.96 9.91
CA SER A 153 1.86 -15.77 9.36
C SER A 153 1.86 -16.01 7.86
N ASN A 154 2.80 -15.42 7.11
CA ASN A 154 2.85 -15.49 5.64
C ASN A 154 1.57 -14.94 4.97
N ILE A 155 0.89 -14.01 5.65
CA ILE A 155 -0.30 -13.31 5.16
C ILE A 155 0.11 -11.87 4.83
N PRO A 156 -0.35 -11.30 3.71
CA PRO A 156 0.05 -9.96 3.33
C PRO A 156 -0.47 -8.88 4.30
N CYS A 157 0.30 -7.81 4.41
CA CYS A 157 -0.20 -6.57 5.00
C CYS A 157 -1.26 -5.92 4.10
N LEU A 158 -2.17 -5.19 4.73
CA LEU A 158 -3.26 -4.47 4.07
C LEU A 158 -3.00 -2.98 4.14
N ASP A 159 -3.09 -2.32 2.99
CA ASP A 159 -3.11 -0.86 2.91
C ASP A 159 -4.55 -0.38 2.86
N ILE A 160 -4.89 0.52 3.79
CA ILE A 160 -6.19 1.15 3.89
C ILE A 160 -6.05 2.62 3.53
N GLN A 161 -6.86 3.07 2.58
CA GLN A 161 -6.87 4.46 2.12
C GLN A 161 -8.26 5.07 2.25
N GLN A 162 -8.40 6.07 3.11
CA GLN A 162 -9.66 6.76 3.36
C GLN A 162 -9.49 8.27 3.37
N LEU A 163 -10.55 8.97 2.97
CA LEU A 163 -10.61 10.42 3.11
C LEU A 163 -10.88 10.75 4.58
N ASN A 164 -9.96 11.45 5.23
CA ASN A 164 -10.19 12.03 6.56
C ASN A 164 -11.08 13.27 6.47
N ASP A 165 -10.86 14.06 5.42
CA ASP A 165 -11.71 15.16 4.98
C ASP A 165 -11.65 15.26 3.44
N ASN A 166 -12.29 16.28 2.84
CA ASN A 166 -12.30 16.46 1.39
C ASN A 166 -10.91 16.78 0.77
N ARG A 167 -9.88 16.97 1.59
CA ARG A 167 -8.54 17.43 1.16
C ARG A 167 -7.40 16.57 1.71
N THR A 168 -7.69 15.60 2.56
CA THR A 168 -6.69 14.81 3.28
C THR A 168 -6.98 13.34 3.11
N LEU A 169 -6.09 12.65 2.40
CA LEU A 169 -6.08 11.21 2.27
C LEU A 169 -5.24 10.60 3.40
N GLN A 170 -5.86 9.77 4.23
CA GLN A 170 -5.15 8.97 5.21
C GLN A 170 -4.79 7.62 4.60
N LYS A 171 -3.54 7.20 4.75
CA LYS A 171 -3.04 5.88 4.37
C LYS A 171 -2.52 5.16 5.61
N ILE A 172 -3.10 4.01 5.94
CA ILE A 172 -2.71 3.18 7.08
C ILE A 172 -2.34 1.79 6.57
N THR A 173 -1.17 1.29 6.93
CA THR A 173 -0.80 -0.11 6.70
C THR A 173 -1.08 -0.91 7.96
N TYR A 174 -1.83 -1.99 7.82
CA TYR A 174 -2.05 -2.99 8.87
C TYR A 174 -1.33 -4.30 8.54
N CYS A 175 -0.59 -4.83 9.50
CA CYS A 175 0.11 -6.11 9.38
C CYS A 175 -0.29 -7.05 10.52
N ASP A 176 -0.18 -8.36 10.28
CA ASP A 176 -0.36 -9.35 11.35
C ASP A 176 0.82 -9.29 12.33
N GLU A 177 0.52 -8.94 13.58
CA GLU A 177 1.46 -8.93 14.70
C GLU A 177 0.88 -9.77 15.84
N GLY A 178 1.36 -11.00 15.97
CA GLY A 178 0.93 -11.90 17.06
C GLY A 178 -0.49 -12.45 16.89
N GLY A 179 -1.00 -12.54 15.65
CA GLY A 179 -2.31 -13.12 15.34
C GLY A 179 -3.45 -12.11 15.23
N TYR A 180 -3.15 -10.81 15.28
CA TYR A 180 -4.10 -9.72 15.04
C TYR A 180 -3.48 -8.68 14.13
N TYR A 181 -4.30 -8.05 13.30
CA TYR A 181 -3.85 -6.95 12.44
C TYR A 181 -3.71 -5.66 13.22
N GLN A 182 -2.51 -5.10 13.24
CA GLN A 182 -2.16 -3.86 13.92
C GLN A 182 -1.64 -2.82 12.94
N ALA A 183 -1.90 -1.54 13.22
CA ALA A 183 -1.42 -0.45 12.40
C ALA A 183 0.09 -0.27 12.60
N VAL A 184 0.88 -0.48 11.54
CA VAL A 184 2.34 -0.36 11.58
C VAL A 184 2.84 0.93 10.94
N GLU A 185 2.06 1.50 10.01
CA GLU A 185 2.35 2.77 9.36
C GLU A 185 1.06 3.58 9.25
N ASN A 186 1.15 4.89 9.48
CA ASN A 186 0.02 5.82 9.32
C ASN A 186 0.55 7.15 8.78
N SER A 187 0.06 7.55 7.60
CA SER A 187 0.47 8.77 6.93
C SER A 187 -0.73 9.55 6.40
N PHE A 188 -0.55 10.86 6.28
CA PHE A 188 -1.57 11.78 5.79
C PHE A 188 -1.02 12.55 4.58
N LEU A 189 -1.77 12.52 3.48
CA LEU A 189 -1.43 13.21 2.24
C LEU A 189 -2.48 14.28 1.95
N LYS A 190 -2.02 15.50 1.69
CA LYS A 190 -2.91 16.57 1.21
C LYS A 190 -3.17 16.37 -0.29
N LEU A 191 -4.43 16.29 -0.66
CA LEU A 191 -4.87 16.23 -2.05
C LEU A 191 -4.76 17.61 -2.69
N PRO A 192 -4.34 17.70 -3.97
CA PRO A 192 -4.28 18.96 -4.68
C PRO A 192 -5.68 19.56 -4.79
N THR A 193 -5.81 20.85 -4.49
CA THR A 193 -7.02 21.62 -4.79
C THR A 193 -7.21 21.63 -6.31
N SER A 194 -8.32 21.09 -6.81
CA SER A 194 -8.72 21.29 -8.19
C SER A 194 -8.95 22.79 -8.41
N THR A 195 -7.95 23.49 -8.94
CA THR A 195 -8.13 24.80 -9.55
C THR A 195 -8.98 24.55 -10.78
N ASN A 196 -10.28 24.80 -10.67
CA ASN A 196 -11.17 24.84 -11.83
C ASN A 196 -10.69 25.99 -12.71
N THR A 197 -9.90 25.68 -13.74
CA THR A 197 -9.65 26.59 -14.85
C THR A 197 -10.98 26.73 -15.58
N LYS A 198 -11.62 27.88 -15.37
CA LYS A 198 -12.84 28.28 -16.04
C LYS A 198 -12.53 28.79 -17.45
#